data_AF-A0A7X0W663-F1
#
_entry.id   AF-A0A7X0W663-F1
#
_cell.length_a   1.000
_cell.length_b   1.000
_cell.length_c   1.000
_cell.angle_alpha   90.00
_cell.angle_beta   90.00
_cell.angle_gamma   90.00
#
_symmetry.space_group_name_H-M   'P 1'
#
loop_
_entity.id
_entity.type
_entity.pdbx_description
1 polymer ?
#
loop_
_entity_poly.entity_id
_entity_poly.type
_entity_poly.pdbx_seq_one_letter_code
_entity_poly.pdbx_strand_id
1 'polypeptide(L)'
;MKQLLFIQTGFGVDVHGQNITKAAERAVRNAIFTNSMPGIEALLPDGDLQNMVVNIKLALPCDADKLDENAIRSIIPYGTVTIEKMAGGMMTTSGIFLEDKEDKNDLMYIVNASVETGY
;
A
#
# COMPACT_ATOMS: atom_id res chain seq x y z
N MET A 1 2.49 14.33 -11.35
CA MET A 1 3.92 14.28 -11.03
C MET A 1 4.71 14.68 -12.26
N LYS A 2 5.66 15.62 -12.14
CA LYS A 2 6.50 16.12 -13.23
C LYS A 2 7.71 15.21 -13.47
N GLN A 3 8.34 14.71 -12.40
CA GLN A 3 9.49 13.80 -12.47
C GLN A 3 9.31 12.64 -11.49
N LEU A 4 9.40 11.41 -12.00
CA LEU A 4 9.47 10.20 -11.16
C LEU A 4 10.92 9.98 -10.72
N LEU A 5 11.13 9.79 -9.41
CA LEU A 5 12.46 9.58 -8.84
C LEU A 5 12.75 8.10 -8.60
N PHE A 6 11.80 7.40 -7.97
CA PHE A 6 11.95 5.97 -7.68
C PHE A 6 10.59 5.30 -7.50
N ILE A 7 10.61 3.97 -7.56
CA ILE A 7 9.46 3.11 -7.31
C ILE A 7 9.86 2.09 -6.25
N GLN A 8 9.00 1.94 -5.24
CA GLN A 8 9.13 0.94 -4.20
C GLN A 8 7.96 -0.05 -4.31
N THR A 9 8.26 -1.34 -4.38
CA THR A 9 7.24 -2.37 -4.54
C THR A 9 7.17 -3.26 -3.32
N GLY A 10 5.96 -3.68 -2.96
CA GLY A 10 5.75 -4.60 -1.85
C GLY A 10 4.49 -5.43 -2.02
N PHE A 11 4.30 -6.37 -1.11
CA PHE A 11 3.06 -7.11 -1.00
C PHE A 11 2.65 -7.28 0.46
N GLY A 12 1.36 -7.48 0.68
CA GLY A 12 0.79 -7.63 2.00
C GLY A 12 -0.30 -8.68 1.97
N VAL A 13 -0.33 -9.50 3.02
CA VAL A 13 -1.26 -10.61 3.13
C VAL A 13 -2.14 -10.39 4.35
N ASP A 14 -3.45 -10.55 4.22
CA ASP A 14 -4.33 -10.80 5.36
C ASP A 14 -4.81 -12.26 5.34
N VAL A 15 -4.33 -13.03 6.31
CA VAL A 15 -4.44 -14.50 6.36
C VAL A 15 -5.76 -15.02 6.93
N HIS A 16 -6.54 -14.14 7.57
CA HIS A 16 -7.71 -14.51 8.38
C HIS A 16 -8.88 -13.52 8.14
N GLY A 17 -8.64 -12.25 8.45
CA GLY A 17 -9.71 -11.25 8.66
C GLY A 17 -10.33 -10.61 7.42
N GLN A 18 -10.03 -11.08 6.21
CA GLN A 18 -10.60 -10.59 4.93
C GLN A 18 -10.66 -9.06 4.85
N ASN A 19 -9.67 -8.43 5.46
CA ASN A 19 -9.61 -7.00 5.61
C ASN A 19 -8.67 -6.47 4.53
N ILE A 20 -9.27 -6.02 3.44
CA ILE A 20 -8.53 -5.49 2.30
C ILE A 20 -7.62 -4.31 2.70
N THR A 21 -8.05 -3.49 3.65
CA THR A 21 -7.24 -2.40 4.23
C THR A 21 -6.00 -2.96 4.91
N LYS A 22 -6.14 -3.96 5.77
CA LYS A 22 -4.99 -4.57 6.49
C LYS A 22 -3.98 -5.20 5.54
N ALA A 23 -4.46 -5.89 4.50
CA ALA A 23 -3.59 -6.42 3.44
C ALA A 23 -2.87 -5.30 2.68
N ALA A 24 -3.57 -4.23 2.32
CA ALA A 24 -2.99 -3.08 1.64
C ALA A 24 -2.00 -2.29 2.52
N GLU A 25 -2.29 -2.07 3.80
CA GLU A 25 -1.36 -1.43 4.75
C GLU A 25 -0.06 -2.22 4.85
N ARG A 26 -0.16 -3.55 4.96
CA ARG A 26 1.00 -4.44 4.96
C ARG A 26 1.80 -4.32 3.67
N ALA A 27 1.13 -4.22 2.51
CA ALA A 27 1.79 -4.08 1.22
C ALA A 27 2.58 -2.77 1.11
N VAL A 28 1.98 -1.65 1.52
CA VAL A 28 2.62 -0.33 1.48
C VAL A 28 3.77 -0.25 2.49
N ARG A 29 3.59 -0.77 3.72
CA ARG A 29 4.67 -0.84 4.71
C ARG A 29 5.82 -1.71 4.21
N ASN A 30 5.52 -2.88 3.64
CA ASN A 30 6.53 -3.76 3.05
C ASN A 30 7.30 -3.06 1.93
N ALA A 31 6.64 -2.23 1.12
CA ALA A 31 7.30 -1.48 0.05
C ALA A 31 8.32 -0.45 0.60
N ILE A 32 8.01 0.26 1.70
CA ILE A 32 8.78 1.46 2.08
C ILE A 32 9.65 1.31 3.35
N PHE A 33 9.32 0.41 4.29
CA PHE A 33 9.89 0.42 5.66
C PHE A 33 11.36 -0.02 5.72
N THR A 34 11.84 -0.78 4.74
CA THR A 34 13.23 -1.28 4.71
C THR A 34 14.17 -0.39 3.88
N ASN A 35 13.73 0.81 3.52
CA ASN A 35 14.47 1.74 2.67
C ASN A 35 14.84 3.01 3.44
N SER A 36 15.99 3.59 3.10
CA SER A 36 16.42 4.90 3.58
C SER A 36 16.82 5.76 2.39
N MET A 37 16.38 7.03 2.38
CA MET A 37 16.57 7.95 1.25
C MET A 37 17.19 9.27 1.74
N PRO A 38 18.43 9.24 2.28
CA PRO A 38 19.02 10.39 2.96
C PRO A 38 19.24 11.61 2.07
N GLY A 39 19.33 11.43 0.75
CA GLY A 39 19.56 12.52 -0.21
C GLY A 39 18.31 13.05 -0.91
N ILE A 40 17.10 12.61 -0.53
CA ILE A 40 15.88 12.93 -1.27
C ILE A 40 15.56 14.42 -1.26
N GLU A 41 15.85 15.10 -0.15
CA GLU A 41 15.63 16.55 0.02
C GLU A 41 16.33 17.34 -1.09
N ALA A 42 17.58 17.01 -1.40
CA ALA A 42 18.37 17.68 -2.44
C ALA A 42 17.82 17.47 -3.88
N LEU A 43 16.95 16.49 -4.10
CA LEU A 43 16.33 16.20 -5.39
C LEU A 43 14.96 16.85 -5.54
N LEU A 44 14.34 17.31 -4.45
CA LEU A 44 13.02 17.93 -4.45
C LEU A 44 13.12 19.44 -4.72
N PRO A 45 12.06 20.04 -5.29
CA PRO A 45 11.96 21.49 -5.40
C PRO A 45 12.16 22.16 -4.04
N ASP A 46 12.96 23.22 -4.03
CA ASP A 46 13.27 24.03 -2.84
C ASP A 46 13.88 23.28 -1.65
N GLY A 47 14.27 22.01 -1.82
CA GLY A 47 14.72 21.19 -0.72
C GLY A 47 13.64 20.86 0.31
N ASP A 48 12.35 20.86 -0.06
CA ASP A 48 11.26 20.61 0.90
C ASP A 48 10.63 19.22 0.68
N LEU A 49 10.60 18.40 1.74
CA LEU A 49 9.94 17.09 1.75
C LEU A 49 8.43 17.17 1.48
N GLN A 50 7.80 18.33 1.74
CA GLN A 50 6.38 18.54 1.43
C GLN A 50 6.11 18.67 -0.07
N ASN A 51 7.14 18.95 -0.88
CA ASN A 51 7.03 18.94 -2.34
C ASN A 51 7.04 17.53 -2.95
N MET A 52 7.17 16.49 -2.11
CA MET A 52 7.06 15.12 -2.55
C MET A 52 5.62 14.82 -3.01
N VAL A 53 5.50 14.18 -4.17
CA VAL A 53 4.25 13.65 -4.70
C VAL A 53 4.38 12.13 -4.72
N VAL A 54 3.43 11.45 -4.08
CA VAL A 54 3.40 9.99 -3.97
C VAL A 54 2.12 9.45 -4.59
N ASN A 55 2.28 8.52 -5.53
CA ASN A 55 1.18 7.75 -6.09
C ASN A 55 1.29 6.29 -5.63
N ILE A 56 0.32 5.84 -4.85
CA ILE A 56 0.24 4.47 -4.36
C ILE A 56 -0.72 3.70 -5.27
N LYS A 57 -0.17 2.80 -6.08
CA LYS A 57 -0.95 1.85 -6.87
C LYS A 57 -1.15 0.57 -6.07
N LEU A 58 -2.40 0.15 -5.92
CA LEU A 58 -2.79 -1.07 -5.22
C LEU A 58 -3.53 -2.02 -6.16
N ALA A 59 -2.97 -3.21 -6.33
CA ALA A 59 -3.64 -4.32 -7.00
C ALA A 59 -4.40 -5.14 -5.95
N LEU A 60 -5.73 -5.06 -6.00
CA LEU A 60 -6.63 -5.62 -5.00
C LEU A 60 -7.37 -6.84 -5.57
N PRO A 61 -7.42 -7.98 -4.87
CA PRO A 61 -8.14 -9.16 -5.33
C PRO A 61 -9.66 -9.03 -5.26
N CYS A 62 -10.18 -8.19 -4.36
CA CYS A 62 -11.60 -7.97 -4.14
C CYS A 62 -11.82 -6.69 -3.31
N ASP A 63 -13.08 -6.37 -3.04
CA ASP A 63 -13.50 -5.40 -2.02
C ASP A 63 -12.83 -4.02 -2.13
N ALA A 64 -12.52 -3.57 -3.36
CA ALA A 64 -11.84 -2.30 -3.60
C ALA A 64 -12.64 -1.07 -3.10
N ASP A 65 -13.95 -1.21 -2.97
CA ASP A 65 -14.89 -0.26 -2.39
C ASP A 65 -14.82 -0.18 -0.86
N LYS A 66 -14.29 -1.22 -0.19
CA LYS A 66 -14.14 -1.29 1.28
C LYS A 66 -12.77 -0.85 1.78
N LEU A 67 -11.85 -0.48 0.88
CA LEU A 67 -10.53 -0.01 1.25
C LEU A 67 -10.63 1.33 2.01
N ASP A 68 -10.07 1.39 3.21
CA ASP A 68 -9.87 2.65 3.93
C ASP A 68 -8.65 3.39 3.35
N GLU A 69 -8.93 4.27 2.38
CA GLU A 69 -7.89 5.08 1.75
C GLU A 69 -7.19 6.04 2.72
N ASN A 70 -7.84 6.46 3.81
CA ASN A 70 -7.22 7.36 4.78
C ASN A 70 -6.17 6.60 5.60
N ALA A 71 -6.47 5.37 6.00
CA ALA A 71 -5.50 4.49 6.66
C ALA A 71 -4.26 4.29 5.77
N ILE A 72 -4.45 4.04 4.47
CA ILE A 72 -3.34 3.90 3.52
C ILE A 72 -2.54 5.20 3.38
N ARG A 73 -3.19 6.36 3.22
CA ARG A 73 -2.51 7.66 3.11
C ARG A 73 -1.65 7.96 4.34
N SER A 74 -2.13 7.58 5.54
CA SER A 74 -1.44 7.83 6.81
C SER A 74 -0.08 7.11 6.96
N ILE A 75 0.21 6.13 6.11
CA ILE A 75 1.49 5.40 6.13
C ILE A 75 2.63 6.27 5.57
N ILE A 76 2.33 7.20 4.65
CA ILE A 76 3.34 8.06 4.03
C ILE A 76 3.53 9.32 4.88
N PRO A 77 4.75 9.62 5.36
CA PRO A 77 4.98 10.67 6.34
C PRO A 77 4.98 12.10 5.79
N TYR A 78 5.25 12.29 4.49
CA TYR A 78 5.44 13.61 3.88
C TYR A 78 4.81 13.70 2.49
N GLY A 79 4.49 14.91 2.06
CA GLY A 79 4.06 15.20 0.70
C GLY A 79 2.58 14.93 0.43
N THR A 80 2.23 15.02 -0.85
CA THR A 80 0.87 14.78 -1.33
C THR A 80 0.71 13.34 -1.80
N VAL A 81 -0.22 12.61 -1.19
CA VAL A 81 -0.47 11.20 -1.50
C VAL A 81 -1.72 11.05 -2.35
N THR A 82 -1.64 10.21 -3.38
CA THR A 82 -2.77 9.74 -4.20
C THR A 82 -2.81 8.21 -4.17
N ILE A 83 -4.00 7.64 -4.30
CA ILE A 83 -4.21 6.19 -4.33
C ILE A 83 -4.93 5.84 -5.63
N GLU A 84 -4.36 4.88 -6.35
CA GLU A 84 -4.95 4.27 -7.54
C GLU A 84 -5.22 2.79 -7.24
N LYS A 85 -6.46 2.36 -7.49
CA LYS A 85 -6.92 0.99 -7.22
C LYS A 85 -7.17 0.29 -8.53
N MET A 86 -6.69 -0.95 -8.65
CA MET A 86 -6.94 -1.81 -9.81
C MET A 86 -7.21 -3.25 -9.38
N ALA A 87 -7.94 -3.99 -10.20
CA ALA A 87 -8.11 -5.42 -10.01
C ALA A 87 -6.78 -6.15 -10.21
N GLY A 88 -6.44 -7.06 -9.31
CA GLY A 88 -5.19 -7.83 -9.35
C GLY A 88 -4.95 -8.54 -8.03
N GLY A 89 -3.69 -8.69 -7.60
CA GLY A 89 -3.39 -9.41 -6.36
C GLY A 89 -3.81 -10.88 -6.42
N MET A 90 -4.10 -11.48 -5.26
CA MET A 90 -4.59 -12.86 -5.21
C MET A 90 -5.53 -13.08 -4.03
N MET A 91 -6.58 -13.85 -4.30
CA MET A 91 -7.43 -14.48 -3.29
C MET A 91 -7.20 -15.98 -3.36
N THR A 92 -6.97 -16.61 -2.22
CA THR A 92 -6.80 -18.06 -2.16
C THR A 92 -7.23 -18.56 -0.79
N THR A 93 -7.42 -19.87 -0.65
CA THR A 93 -7.82 -20.47 0.64
C THR A 93 -6.71 -20.30 1.68
N SER A 94 -7.08 -19.88 2.89
CA SER A 94 -6.26 -19.96 4.10
C SER A 94 -6.18 -21.40 4.63
N GLY A 95 -7.03 -22.30 4.14
CA GLY A 95 -7.11 -23.71 4.55
C GLY A 95 -7.69 -23.94 5.94
N ILE A 96 -8.07 -22.88 6.66
CA ILE A 96 -8.65 -22.95 8.00
C ILE A 96 -9.68 -21.82 8.19
N PHE A 97 -10.80 -22.16 8.82
CA PHE A 97 -11.77 -21.19 9.31
C PHE A 97 -11.72 -21.19 10.83
N LEU A 98 -11.31 -20.05 11.41
CA LEU A 98 -11.21 -19.83 12.84
C LEU A 98 -12.26 -18.80 13.25
N GLU A 99 -13.36 -19.28 13.82
CA GLU A 99 -14.49 -18.44 14.25
C GLU A 99 -14.09 -17.39 15.31
N ASP A 100 -13.01 -17.63 16.07
CA ASP A 100 -12.43 -16.72 17.06
C ASP A 100 -11.47 -15.67 16.47
N LYS A 101 -11.23 -15.66 15.15
CA LYS A 101 -10.26 -14.78 14.46
C LYS A 101 -10.88 -13.80 13.45
N GLU A 102 -12.19 -13.56 13.55
CA GLU A 102 -12.96 -12.68 12.64
C GLU A 102 -13.00 -13.17 11.17
N ASP A 103 -12.71 -14.45 10.93
CA ASP A 103 -12.87 -15.05 9.60
C ASP A 103 -14.34 -14.98 9.16
N LYS A 104 -14.62 -14.50 7.95
CA LYS A 104 -15.99 -14.53 7.35
C LYS A 104 -16.14 -15.60 6.27
N ASN A 105 -15.04 -16.24 5.88
CA ASN A 105 -14.88 -17.33 4.92
C ASN A 105 -13.46 -17.90 5.06
N ASP A 106 -13.09 -18.89 4.25
CA ASP A 106 -11.78 -19.55 4.29
C ASP A 106 -10.73 -18.89 3.39
N LEU A 107 -10.85 -17.59 3.06
CA LEU A 107 -9.97 -16.92 2.11
C LEU A 107 -8.97 -16.00 2.81
N MET A 108 -7.76 -15.97 2.26
CA MET A 108 -6.76 -14.93 2.52
C MET A 108 -6.60 -14.00 1.32
N TYR A 109 -6.34 -12.72 1.60
CA TYR A 109 -6.18 -11.68 0.59
C TYR A 109 -4.73 -11.24 0.48
N ILE A 110 -4.20 -11.23 -0.73
CA ILE A 110 -2.85 -10.81 -1.05
C ILE A 110 -2.94 -9.59 -1.96
N VAL A 111 -2.41 -8.48 -1.48
CA VAL A 111 -2.38 -7.18 -2.18
C VAL A 111 -0.95 -6.89 -2.61
N ASN A 112 -0.78 -6.40 -3.83
CA ASN A 112 0.49 -5.83 -4.30
C ASN A 112 0.42 -4.30 -4.28
N ALA A 113 1.53 -3.67 -3.92
CA ALA A 113 1.68 -2.22 -3.89
C ALA A 113 2.86 -1.78 -4.77
N SER A 114 2.66 -0.70 -5.52
CA SER A 114 3.72 0.11 -6.13
C SER A 114 3.60 1.54 -5.59
N VAL A 115 4.60 1.98 -4.83
CA VAL A 115 4.69 3.33 -4.28
C VAL A 115 5.65 4.12 -5.16
N GLU A 116 5.08 5.00 -5.97
CA GLU A 116 5.79 5.83 -6.94
C GLU A 116 6.01 7.22 -6.34
N THR A 117 7.26 7.63 -6.22
CA THR A 117 7.62 8.90 -5.56
C THR A 117 8.36 9.83 -6.49
N GLY A 118 7.96 11.10 -6.48
CA GLY A 118 8.61 12.17 -7.24
C GLY A 118 8.09 13.54 -6.83
N TYR A 119 7.99 14.47 -7.78
CA TYR A 119 7.41 15.80 -7.63
C TYR A 119 6.80 16.25 -8.95
#